data_AF-A0A3D0ZHP4-F1
#
_entry.id   AF-A0A3D0ZHP4-F1
#
_cell.length_a   1.000
_cell.length_b   1.000
_cell.length_c   1.000
_cell.angle_alpha   90.00
_cell.angle_beta   90.00
_cell.angle_gamma   90.00
#
_symmetry.space_group_name_H-M   'P 1'
#
loop_
_entity.id
_entity.type
_entity.pdbx_description
1 polymer ?
#
loop_
_entity_poly.entity_id
_entity_poly.type
_entity_poly.pdbx_seq_one_letter_code
_entity_poly.pdbx_strand_id
1 'polypeptide(L)'
;MPEPTTPPAKRKPSSRSMTPEKSETLKKLRSSVGHLSTTTLRQLEKSLPWYSRLSSDERSALGMVAQNGIAAFVTWYERPSSPSWILTDV
;
A
#
# COMPACT_ATOMS: atom_id res chain seq x y z
N MET A 1 27.96 -33.90 -25.34
CA MET A 1 26.83 -33.07 -25.79
C MET A 1 26.30 -32.31 -24.59
N PRO A 2 26.54 -31.00 -24.42
CA PRO A 2 25.76 -30.19 -23.50
C PRO A 2 24.63 -29.46 -24.24
N GLU A 3 23.38 -29.71 -23.86
CA GLU A 3 22.24 -28.90 -24.30
C GLU A 3 22.29 -27.48 -23.69
N PRO A 4 21.93 -26.43 -24.44
CA PRO A 4 21.81 -25.07 -23.91
C PRO A 4 20.43 -24.87 -23.26
N THR A 5 20.34 -25.00 -21.94
CA THR A 5 19.10 -24.65 -21.24
C THR A 5 18.93 -23.12 -21.24
N THR A 6 17.92 -22.67 -21.97
CA THR A 6 17.51 -21.27 -22.12
C THR A 6 17.18 -20.64 -20.76
N PRO A 7 17.61 -19.40 -20.47
CA PRO A 7 17.19 -18.68 -19.26
C PRO A 7 15.66 -18.44 -19.28
N PRO A 8 14.95 -18.57 -18.15
CA PRO A 8 13.53 -18.29 -18.11
C PRO A 8 13.28 -16.81 -18.43
N ALA A 9 12.44 -16.59 -19.44
CA ALA A 9 12.00 -15.29 -19.90
C ALA A 9 11.52 -14.43 -18.71
N LYS A 10 12.23 -13.32 -18.48
CA LYS A 10 11.77 -12.22 -17.64
C LYS A 10 10.47 -11.69 -18.24
N ARG A 11 9.32 -12.18 -17.78
CA ARG A 11 8.00 -11.59 -18.10
C ARG A 11 7.99 -10.18 -17.52
N LYS A 12 8.34 -9.19 -18.35
CA LYS A 12 8.15 -7.76 -18.04
C LYS A 12 6.66 -7.57 -17.75
N PRO A 13 6.25 -7.15 -16.54
CA PRO A 13 4.87 -6.82 -16.30
C PRO A 13 4.56 -5.59 -17.15
N SER A 14 3.68 -5.77 -18.12
CA SER A 14 3.21 -4.76 -19.05
C SER A 14 2.87 -3.50 -18.27
N SER A 15 3.69 -2.45 -18.39
CA SER A 15 3.39 -1.12 -17.86
C SER A 15 2.08 -0.67 -18.50
N ARG A 16 0.97 -0.89 -17.80
CA ARG A 16 -0.33 -0.36 -18.18
C ARG A 16 -0.21 1.15 -18.05
N SER A 17 0.04 1.82 -19.18
CA SER A 17 0.17 3.27 -19.30
C SER A 17 -0.94 3.95 -18.50
N MET A 18 -0.61 5.01 -17.75
CA MET A 18 -1.61 5.78 -17.01
C MET A 18 -2.64 6.33 -17.99
N THR A 19 -3.85 5.76 -17.97
CA THR A 19 -4.97 6.35 -18.69
C THR A 19 -5.41 7.63 -17.97
N PRO A 20 -6.00 8.62 -18.67
CA PRO A 20 -6.55 9.80 -18.02
C PRO A 20 -7.58 9.44 -16.93
N GLU A 21 -8.37 8.39 -17.14
CA GLU A 21 -9.29 7.81 -16.14
C GLU A 21 -8.57 7.32 -14.88
N LYS A 22 -7.45 6.58 -15.04
CA LYS A 22 -6.63 6.14 -13.89
C LYS A 22 -6.08 7.33 -13.11
N SER A 23 -5.69 8.39 -13.82
CA SER A 23 -5.12 9.60 -13.21
C SER A 23 -6.16 10.39 -12.41
N GLU A 24 -7.40 10.45 -12.88
CA GLU A 24 -8.53 11.03 -12.14
C GLU A 24 -8.86 10.21 -10.89
N THR A 25 -8.92 8.89 -11.01
CA THR A 25 -9.11 7.98 -9.87
C THR A 25 -7.99 8.12 -8.85
N LEU A 26 -6.74 8.30 -9.29
CA LEU A 26 -5.60 8.52 -8.41
C LEU A 26 -5.70 9.85 -7.65
N LYS A 27 -6.15 10.93 -8.32
CA LYS A 27 -6.42 12.22 -7.67
C LYS A 27 -7.52 12.09 -6.62
N LYS A 28 -8.63 11.44 -6.96
CA LYS A 28 -9.72 11.16 -6.02
C LYS A 28 -9.22 10.33 -4.83
N LEU A 29 -8.47 9.26 -5.10
CA LEU A 29 -7.89 8.40 -4.07
C LEU A 29 -6.98 9.20 -3.13
N ARG A 30 -6.02 9.97 -3.65
CA ARG A 30 -5.14 10.83 -2.84
C ARG A 30 -5.91 11.84 -2.00
N SER A 31 -6.97 12.44 -2.56
CA SER A 31 -7.84 13.36 -1.82
C SER A 31 -8.64 12.66 -0.70
N SER A 32 -8.93 11.37 -0.85
CA SER A 32 -9.69 10.58 0.14
C SER A 32 -8.82 9.87 1.17
N VAL A 33 -7.49 9.82 0.98
CA VAL A 33 -6.54 9.13 1.89
C VAL A 33 -6.67 9.61 3.33
N GLY A 34 -6.69 10.92 3.57
CA GLY A 34 -6.80 11.45 4.94
C GLY A 34 -8.08 11.02 5.65
N HIS A 35 -9.19 11.00 4.91
CA HIS A 35 -10.47 10.50 5.41
C HIS A 35 -10.42 8.98 5.67
N LEU A 36 -9.81 8.21 4.76
CA LEU A 36 -9.65 6.77 4.89
C LEU A 36 -8.79 6.39 6.11
N SER A 37 -7.66 7.08 6.34
CA SER A 37 -6.81 6.86 7.52
C SER A 37 -7.59 7.10 8.81
N THR A 38 -8.35 8.19 8.86
CA THR A 38 -9.15 8.57 10.03
C THR A 38 -10.26 7.54 10.31
N THR A 39 -10.94 7.07 9.27
CA THR A 39 -11.98 6.05 9.38
C THR A 39 -11.39 4.71 9.81
N THR A 40 -10.23 4.33 9.28
CA THR A 40 -9.52 3.11 9.66
C THR A 40 -9.13 3.14 11.13
N LEU A 41 -8.57 4.25 11.60
CA LEU A 41 -8.18 4.42 13.00
C LEU A 41 -9.38 4.28 13.95
N ARG A 42 -10.51 4.94 13.65
CA ARG A 42 -11.76 4.78 14.42
C ARG A 42 -12.28 3.34 14.38
N GLN A 43 -12.15 2.67 13.25
CA GLN A 43 -12.58 1.29 13.12
C GLN A 43 -11.72 0.37 13.99
N LEU A 44 -10.40 0.61 14.07
CA LEU A 44 -9.50 -0.13 14.97
C LEU A 44 -9.90 0.08 16.43
N GLU A 45 -10.12 1.32 16.86
CA GLU A 45 -10.60 1.65 18.22
C GLU A 45 -11.92 0.94 18.56
N LYS A 46 -12.84 0.87 17.60
CA LYS A 46 -14.15 0.24 17.79
C LYS A 46 -14.07 -1.30 17.78
N SER A 47 -13.22 -1.86 16.93
CA SER A 47 -13.23 -3.31 16.63
C SER A 47 -12.26 -4.11 17.50
N LEU A 48 -11.26 -3.45 18.09
CA LEU A 48 -10.17 -4.11 18.82
C LEU A 48 -10.19 -3.65 20.28
N PRO A 49 -10.78 -4.46 21.20
CA PRO A 49 -10.87 -4.10 22.62
C PRO A 49 -9.53 -3.84 23.31
N TRP A 50 -8.45 -4.40 22.77
CA TRP A 50 -7.07 -4.20 23.24
C TRP A 50 -6.45 -2.89 22.73
N TYR A 51 -6.89 -2.37 21.58
CA TYR A 51 -6.36 -1.15 20.98
C TYR A 51 -6.64 0.08 21.86
N SER A 52 -7.84 0.14 22.43
CA SER A 52 -8.22 1.19 23.39
C SER A 52 -7.47 1.10 24.72
N ARG A 53 -6.84 -0.05 25.03
CA ARG A 53 -6.05 -0.26 26.27
C ARG A 53 -4.58 0.11 26.11
N LEU A 54 -4.11 0.32 24.89
CA LEU A 54 -2.74 0.76 24.61
C LEU A 54 -2.48 2.14 25.21
N SER A 55 -1.22 2.40 25.57
CA SER A 55 -0.73 3.74 25.92
C SER A 55 -0.81 4.70 24.71
N SER A 56 -0.71 6.00 24.97
CA SER A 56 -0.74 7.02 23.91
C SER A 56 0.40 6.84 22.90
N ASP A 57 1.56 6.33 23.34
CA ASP A 57 2.73 6.09 22.51
C ASP A 57 2.51 4.91 21.56
N GLU A 58 2.03 3.78 22.09
CA GLU A 58 1.71 2.58 21.31
C GLU A 58 0.61 2.82 20.27
N ARG A 59 -0.43 3.61 20.61
CA ARG A 59 -1.46 4.01 19.64
C ARG A 59 -0.89 4.92 18.55
N SER A 60 0.07 5.77 18.89
CA SER A 60 0.73 6.66 17.91
C SER A 60 1.62 5.87 16.96
N ALA A 61 2.35 4.88 17.47
CA ALA A 61 3.16 3.97 16.66
C ALA A 61 2.29 3.16 15.68
N LEU A 62 1.18 2.57 16.14
CA LEU A 62 0.23 1.87 15.27
C LEU A 62 -0.44 2.80 14.25
N GLY A 63 -0.73 4.04 14.65
CA GLY A 63 -1.23 5.07 13.75
C GLY A 63 -0.25 5.40 12.62
N MET A 64 1.05 5.41 12.89
CA MET A 64 2.09 5.56 11.86
C MET A 64 2.16 4.37 10.91
N VAL A 65 2.08 3.14 11.43
CA VAL A 65 2.06 1.93 10.58
C VAL A 65 0.85 1.95 9.63
N ALA A 66 -0.33 2.33 10.13
CA ALA A 66 -1.53 2.44 9.30
C ALA A 66 -1.37 3.52 8.20
N GLN A 67 -0.80 4.67 8.55
CA GLN A 67 -0.54 5.75 7.58
C GLN A 67 0.47 5.31 6.51
N ASN A 68 1.56 4.65 6.91
CA ASN A 68 2.57 4.12 5.99
C ASN A 68 1.97 3.06 5.04
N GLY A 69 1.13 2.17 5.57
CA GLY A 69 0.41 1.16 4.76
C GLY A 69 -0.51 1.78 3.71
N ILE A 70 -1.21 2.87 4.04
CA ILE A 70 -2.09 3.57 3.08
C ILE A 70 -1.27 4.31 2.01
N ALA A 71 -0.16 4.96 2.39
CA ALA A 71 0.74 5.61 1.44
C ALA A 71 1.39 4.60 0.47
N ALA A 72 1.80 3.45 1.01
CA ALA A 72 2.27 2.29 0.25
C ALA A 72 1.24 1.82 -0.78
N PHE A 73 -0.02 1.67 -0.36
CA PHE A 73 -1.12 1.28 -1.24
C PHE A 73 -1.33 2.27 -2.40
N VAL A 74 -1.34 3.57 -2.12
CA VAL A 74 -1.49 4.61 -3.16
C VAL A 74 -0.34 4.58 -4.17
N THR A 75 0.88 4.37 -3.67
CA THR A 75 2.09 4.26 -4.51
C THR A 75 2.05 3.03 -5.41
N TRP A 76 1.62 1.88 -4.85
CA TRP A 76 1.38 0.67 -5.63
C TRP A 76 0.29 0.87 -6.69
N TYR A 77 -0.81 1.55 -6.33
CA TYR A 77 -1.92 1.82 -7.25
C TYR A 77 -1.47 2.69 -8.43
N GLU A 78 -0.56 3.64 -8.20
CA GLU A 78 0.10 4.43 -9.25
C GLU A 78 0.91 3.54 -10.19
N ARG A 79 1.74 2.64 -9.65
CA ARG A 79 2.65 1.76 -10.42
C ARG A 79 2.52 0.28 -10.02
N PRO A 80 1.53 -0.45 -10.56
CA PRO A 80 1.30 -1.85 -10.18
C PRO A 80 2.40 -2.82 -10.66
N SER A 81 3.28 -2.40 -11.59
CA SER A 81 4.44 -3.18 -12.07
C SER A 81 5.65 -3.18 -11.14
N SER A 82 5.62 -2.48 -10.00
CA SER A 82 6.74 -2.45 -9.06
C SER A 82 6.39 -3.13 -7.72
N PRO A 83 6.44 -4.47 -7.61
CA PRO A 83 6.28 -5.16 -6.34
C PRO A 83 7.61 -5.68 -5.78
N SER A 84 7.94 -5.29 -4.54
CA SER A 84 8.51 -6.16 -3.49
C SER A 84 9.01 -5.40 -2.27
N TRP A 85 9.50 -4.17 -2.41
CA TRP A 85 10.21 -3.46 -1.33
C TRP A 85 9.34 -2.65 -0.37
N ILE A 86 8.12 -2.28 -0.77
CA ILE A 86 7.24 -1.38 0.01
C ILE A 86 6.70 -2.05 1.28
N LEU A 87 6.80 -3.39 1.42
CA LEU A 87 6.37 -4.11 2.62
C LEU A 87 7.48 -4.35 3.66
N THR A 88 8.70 -3.85 3.43
CA THR A 88 9.90 -4.21 4.24
C THR A 88 10.31 -3.18 5.29
N ASP A 89 9.67 -2.01 5.35
CA ASP A 89 10.06 -0.92 6.26
C ASP A 89 9.02 -0.70 7.38
N VAL A 90 8.83 -1.75 8.19
CA VAL A 90 8.21 -1.70 9.52
C VAL A 90 9.06 -2.53 10.47
#